data_AF-A0A1G8LZQ7-F1
#
_entry.id   AF-A0A1G8LZQ7-F1
#
_cell.length_a   1.000
_cell.length_b   1.000
_cell.length_c   1.000
_cell.angle_alpha   90.00
_cell.angle_beta   90.00
_cell.angle_gamma   90.00
#
_symmetry.space_group_name_H-M   'P 1'
#
loop_
_entity.id
_entity.type
_entity.pdbx_description
1 polymer ?
#
loop_
_entity_poly.entity_id
_entity_poly.type
_entity_poly.pdbx_seq_one_letter_code
_entity_poly.pdbx_strand_id
1 'polypeptide(L)'
;MKRIPQVILIISIIYTALLLYFQYDYFLEFTPLIILLLAINFYLIYRYNSKLLDYILNSLLIIFLIICFSFGAMLRQDWHFME
;
A
#
# COMPACT_ATOMS: atom_id res chain seq x y z
N MET A 1 -3.96 21.66 -2.23
CA MET A 1 -4.34 20.50 -3.07
C MET A 1 -3.16 19.80 -3.75
N LYS A 2 -2.21 20.50 -4.40
CA LYS A 2 -1.05 19.86 -5.11
C LYS A 2 -0.13 18.97 -4.25
N ARG A 3 -0.12 19.14 -2.93
CA ARG A 3 0.69 18.33 -1.98
C ARG A 3 -0.03 17.09 -1.45
N ILE A 4 -1.35 16.98 -1.63
CA ILE A 4 -2.13 15.83 -1.15
C ILE A 4 -1.56 14.52 -1.70
N PRO A 5 -1.17 14.43 -3.00
CA PRO A 5 -0.62 13.19 -3.51
C PRO A 5 0.69 12.74 -2.85
N GLN A 6 1.52 13.72 -2.49
CA GLN A 6 2.80 13.47 -1.80
C GLN A 6 2.56 13.01 -0.37
N VAL A 7 1.58 13.59 0.33
CA VAL A 7 1.20 13.18 1.68
C VAL A 7 0.68 11.75 1.67
N ILE A 8 -0.18 11.38 0.71
CA ILE A 8 -0.68 10.01 0.56
C ILE A 8 0.48 9.03 0.33
N LEU A 9 1.42 9.37 -0.57
CA LEU A 9 2.61 8.57 -0.82
C LEU A 9 3.45 8.37 0.45
N ILE A 10 3.72 9.44 1.20
CA ILE A 10 4.51 9.38 2.44
C ILE A 10 3.84 8.47 3.49
N ILE A 11 2.54 8.66 3.73
CA ILE A 11 1.79 7.82 4.69
C ILE A 11 1.83 6.35 4.26
N SER A 12 1.69 6.09 2.96
CA SER A 12 1.72 4.73 2.43
C SER A 12 3.11 4.09 2.58
N ILE A 13 4.19 4.85 2.37
CA ILE A 13 5.56 4.37 2.60
C ILE A 13 5.80 4.06 4.08
N ILE A 14 5.37 4.94 4.99
CA ILE A 14 5.48 4.70 6.44
C ILE A 14 4.71 3.44 6.82
N TYR A 15 3.47 3.29 6.32
CA TYR A 15 2.69 2.07 6.51
C TYR A 15 3.44 0.83 6.02
N THR A 16 4.01 0.87 4.81
CA THR A 16 4.77 -0.26 4.27
C THR A 16 5.97 -0.62 5.14
N ALA A 17 6.69 0.37 5.68
CA ALA A 17 7.75 0.12 6.63
C ALA A 17 7.21 -0.53 7.92
N LEU A 18 6.09 -0.04 8.46
CA LEU A 18 5.47 -0.65 9.65
C LEU A 18 5.04 -2.09 9.39
N LEU A 19 4.42 -2.37 8.24
CA LEU A 19 4.02 -3.71 7.82
C LEU A 19 5.21 -4.67 7.80
N LEU A 20 6.36 -4.25 7.28
CA LEU A 20 7.54 -5.11 7.12
C LEU A 20 8.36 -5.30 8.40
N TYR A 21 8.40 -4.31 9.29
CA TYR A 21 9.26 -4.33 10.48
C TYR A 21 8.54 -4.65 11.79
N PHE A 22 7.22 -4.50 11.86
CA PHE A 22 6.42 -4.77 13.07
C PHE A 22 5.54 -6.02 12.89
N GLN A 23 4.49 -6.15 13.72
CA GLN A 23 3.54 -7.26 13.74
C GLN A 23 2.79 -7.35 12.40
N TYR A 24 3.38 -8.08 11.45
CA TYR A 24 2.94 -8.21 10.08
C TYR A 24 1.44 -8.53 9.99
N ASP A 25 0.94 -9.48 10.79
CA ASP A 25 -0.48 -9.89 10.80
C ASP A 25 -1.45 -8.77 11.20
N TYR A 26 -1.09 -7.96 12.20
CA TYR A 26 -1.90 -6.83 12.65
C TYR A 26 -2.02 -5.76 11.56
N PHE A 27 -0.91 -5.47 10.88
CA PHE A 27 -0.90 -4.46 9.82
C PHE A 27 -1.55 -4.99 8.54
N LEU A 28 -1.44 -6.29 8.24
CA LEU A 28 -1.95 -6.91 7.02
C LEU A 28 -3.43 -6.57 6.75
N GLU A 29 -4.26 -6.52 7.79
CA GLU A 29 -5.70 -6.21 7.73
C GLU A 29 -5.99 -4.80 7.18
N PHE A 30 -5.07 -3.85 7.34
CA PHE A 30 -5.20 -2.49 6.82
C PHE A 30 -4.70 -2.34 5.37
N THR A 31 -4.05 -3.36 4.81
CA THR A 31 -3.46 -3.30 3.46
C THR A 31 -4.47 -2.95 2.37
N PRO A 32 -5.71 -3.50 2.35
CA PRO A 32 -6.73 -3.13 1.35
C PRO A 32 -7.08 -1.64 1.38
N LEU A 33 -7.12 -1.03 2.57
CA LEU A 33 -7.42 0.39 2.75
C LEU A 33 -6.30 1.26 2.15
N ILE A 34 -5.04 0.89 2.37
CA ILE A 34 -3.89 1.61 1.82
C ILE A 34 -3.82 1.46 0.29
N ILE A 35 -4.13 0.28 -0.25
CA ILE A 35 -4.23 0.07 -1.69
C ILE A 35 -5.30 0.97 -2.31
N LEU A 36 -6.49 1.06 -1.69
CA LEU A 36 -7.56 1.95 -2.14
C LEU A 36 -7.12 3.42 -2.10
N LEU A 37 -6.41 3.83 -1.05
CA LEU A 37 -5.89 5.19 -0.93
C LEU A 37 -4.90 5.50 -2.05
N LEU A 38 -4.00 4.58 -2.38
CA LEU A 38 -3.05 4.72 -3.50
C LEU A 38 -3.76 4.70 -4.87
N ALA A 39 -4.86 3.97 -5.03
CA ALA A 39 -5.68 3.99 -6.23
C ALA A 39 -6.37 5.35 -6.44
N ILE A 40 -6.89 5.96 -5.36
CA ILE A 40 -7.39 7.34 -5.41
C ILE A 40 -6.26 8.31 -5.71
N ASN A 41 -5.07 8.06 -5.14
CA ASN A 41 -3.90 8.89 -5.35
C ASN A 41 -3.50 8.98 -6.83
N PHE A 42 -3.67 7.89 -7.58
CA PHE A 42 -3.47 7.85 -9.03
C PHE A 42 -4.22 8.96 -9.77
N TYR A 43 -5.52 9.14 -9.45
CA TYR A 43 -6.33 10.22 -10.02
C TYR A 43 -5.85 11.61 -9.58
N LEU A 44 -5.43 11.74 -8.32
CA LEU A 44 -4.95 13.02 -7.79
C LEU A 44 -3.59 13.42 -8.39
N ILE A 45 -2.69 12.47 -8.64
CA ILE A 45 -1.44 12.68 -9.38
C ILE A 45 -1.76 13.15 -10.80
N TYR A 46 -2.68 12.47 -11.50
CA TYR A 46 -3.14 12.89 -12.83
C TYR A 46 -3.60 14.33 -12.85
N ARG A 47 -4.48 14.69 -11.91
CA ARG A 47 -5.16 15.97 -11.91
C ARG A 47 -4.28 17.13 -11.43
N TYR A 48 -3.39 16.91 -10.46
CA TYR A 48 -2.75 18.00 -9.71
C TYR A 48 -1.23 17.99 -9.72
N ASN A 49 -0.59 16.85 -10.00
CA ASN A 49 0.85 16.69 -9.88
C ASN A 49 1.35 15.64 -10.90
N SER A 50 1.16 15.94 -12.20
CA SER A 50 1.34 15.02 -13.33
C SER A 50 2.81 14.63 -13.61
N LYS A 51 3.64 14.51 -12.58
CA LYS A 51 5.02 14.05 -12.67
C LYS A 51 5.02 12.54 -12.85
N LEU A 52 5.72 12.08 -13.89
CA LEU A 52 5.87 10.66 -14.22
C LEU A 52 6.40 9.84 -13.03
N LEU A 53 7.37 10.38 -12.29
CA LEU A 53 7.97 9.68 -11.14
C LEU A 53 6.94 9.36 -10.04
N ASP A 54 6.00 10.27 -9.77
CA ASP A 54 5.00 10.05 -8.73
C ASP A 54 4.05 8.92 -9.12
N TYR A 55 3.71 8.80 -10.40
CA TYR A 55 2.96 7.65 -10.91
C TYR A 55 3.70 6.33 -10.77
N ILE A 56 4.97 6.31 -11.18
CA ILE A 56 5.79 5.09 -11.13
C ILE A 56 5.90 4.61 -9.67
N LEU A 57 6.24 5.51 -8.75
CA LEU A 57 6.35 5.18 -7.33
C LEU A 57 5.01 4.72 -6.74
N ASN A 58 3.91 5.41 -7.05
CA ASN A 58 2.58 5.03 -6.57
C ASN A 58 2.15 3.66 -7.09
N SER A 59 2.42 3.36 -8.36
CA SER A 59 2.12 2.06 -8.99
C SER A 59 2.96 0.93 -8.39
N LEU A 60 4.26 1.15 -8.24
CA LEU A 60 5.17 0.17 -7.65
C LEU A 60 4.74 -0.17 -6.23
N LEU A 61 4.34 0.84 -5.44
CA LEU A 61 3.89 0.63 -4.08
C LEU A 61 2.56 -0.16 -4.02
N ILE A 62 1.63 0.10 -4.93
CA ILE A 62 0.39 -0.71 -5.06
C ILE A 62 0.74 -2.17 -5.34
N ILE A 63 1.56 -2.42 -6.37
CA ILE A 63 1.94 -3.79 -6.77
C ILE A 63 2.63 -4.50 -5.60
N PHE A 64 3.56 -3.82 -4.93
CA PHE A 64 4.25 -4.35 -3.76
C PHE A 64 3.27 -4.75 -2.64
N LEU A 65 2.32 -3.87 -2.30
CA LEU A 65 1.35 -4.15 -1.25
C LEU A 65 0.38 -5.28 -1.62
N ILE A 66 0.00 -5.43 -2.89
CA ILE A 66 -0.79 -6.57 -3.36
C ILE A 66 -0.01 -7.87 -3.18
N ILE A 67 1.27 -7.88 -3.54
CA ILE A 67 2.14 -9.05 -3.34
C ILE A 67 2.22 -9.39 -1.86
N CYS A 68 2.56 -8.43 -0.99
CA CYS A 68 2.59 -8.63 0.45
C CYS A 68 1.26 -9.17 0.97
N PHE A 69 0.13 -8.55 0.61
CA PHE A 69 -1.19 -9.00 1.04
C PHE A 69 -1.49 -10.44 0.64
N SER A 70 -1.16 -10.82 -0.60
CA SER A 70 -1.40 -12.16 -1.13
C SER A 70 -0.58 -13.22 -0.39
N PHE A 71 0.71 -12.95 -0.14
CA PHE A 71 1.56 -13.85 0.65
C PHE A 71 1.09 -13.96 2.10
N GLY A 72 0.75 -12.83 2.74
CA GLY A 72 0.25 -12.84 4.11
C GLY A 72 -1.07 -13.59 4.25
N ALA A 73 -2.00 -13.41 3.30
CA ALA A 73 -3.25 -14.13 3.29
C ALA A 73 -3.05 -15.65 3.13
N MET A 74 -2.13 -16.07 2.25
CA MET A 74 -1.79 -17.48 2.07
C MET A 74 -1.17 -18.09 3.34
N LEU A 75 -0.22 -17.39 3.97
CA LEU A 75 0.40 -17.84 5.23
C LEU A 75 -0.63 -17.96 6.37
N ARG A 76 -1.60 -17.04 6.44
CA ARG A 76 -2.68 -17.10 7.45
C ARG A 76 -3.67 -18.23 7.19
N GLN A 77 -3.93 -18.55 5.91
CA GLN A 77 -4.74 -19.72 5.55
C GLN A 77 -4.06 -21.03 5.98
N ASP A 78 -2.75 -21.18 5.72
CA ASP A 78 -2.00 -22.38 6.13
C ASP A 78 -1.96 -22.54 7.66
N TRP A 79 -1.88 -21.44 8.43
CA TRP A 79 -1.93 -21.48 9.89
C TRP A 79 -3.25 -22.01 10.43
N HIS A 80 -4.38 -21.57 9.88
CA HIS A 80 -5.71 -22.05 10.27
C HIS A 80 -6.01 -23.49 9.83
N PHE A 81 -5.21 -24.07 8.93
CA PHE A 81 -5.30 -25.49 8.56
C PHE A 81 -4.57 -26.43 9.54
N MET A 82 -3.66 -25.90 10.38
CA MET A 82 -2.91 -26.69 11.36
C MET A 82 -3.51 -26.69 12.77
N GLU A 83 -4.54 -25.86 13.01
CA GLU A 83 -5.42 -25.91 14.20
C GLU A 83 -6.61 -26.84 13.98
#